data_AF-Q4C9U4-F1
#
_entry.id   AF-Q4C9U4-F1
#
_cell.length_a   1.000
_cell.length_b   1.000
_cell.length_c   1.000
_cell.angle_alpha   90.00
_cell.angle_beta   90.00
_cell.angle_gamma   90.00
#
_symmetry.space_group_name_H-M   'P 1'
#
loop_
_entity.id
_entity.type
_entity.pdbx_description
1 polymer ?
#
loop_
_entity_poly.entity_id
_entity_poly.type
_entity_poly.pdbx_seq_one_letter_code
_entity_poly.pdbx_strand_id
1 'polypeptide(L)'
;MSPNLVLDDDVVNIIYIDDQGDLRKSSTAPQVGLLIARAETSGGSISGQIEDLRPNVNMLVQPLVDNVGSIIPKSSIVVFGGAVAPNGWLFCDGTPYDPSTYPQLFSAIGYGFGQVGSLFRVPDMRDRSPVGAGISFDRGTFGGSATTSLSVDNMPAHSHNVIDPGHTHSMNHGPGQHSAVALDYHNAGNGVDAYVPQWGGHAHTIYASGVGISLENTGSGTPVSVRNPYVGFAEKVSPKFMPLLTKNFLTNQ
;
A
#
# COMPACT_ATOMS: atom_id res chain seq x y z
N MET A 1 15.69 9.34 49.65
CA MET A 1 16.98 9.97 50.00
C MET A 1 18.05 9.06 49.43
N SER A 2 18.80 9.51 48.42
CA SER A 2 19.96 8.74 47.96
C SER A 2 20.96 8.61 49.12
N PRO A 3 21.53 7.43 49.36
CA PRO A 3 22.54 7.27 50.40
C PRO A 3 23.68 8.26 50.12
N ASN A 4 24.15 8.95 51.17
CA ASN A 4 25.32 9.82 51.05
C ASN A 4 26.50 8.98 50.53
N LEU A 5 27.07 9.35 49.38
CA LEU A 5 28.25 8.67 48.84
C LEU A 5 29.46 9.08 49.70
N VAL A 6 29.96 8.14 50.51
CA VAL A 6 31.15 8.33 51.32
C VAL A 6 32.38 7.96 50.49
N LEU A 7 33.35 8.86 50.35
CA LEU A 7 34.61 8.61 49.64
C LEU A 7 35.63 7.99 50.59
N ASP A 8 36.44 7.05 50.08
CA ASP A 8 37.52 6.42 50.86
C ASP A 8 38.67 7.42 51.05
N ASP A 9 39.39 7.34 52.17
CA ASP A 9 40.50 8.24 52.51
C ASP A 9 41.81 7.78 51.86
N ASP A 10 42.69 8.73 51.53
CA ASP A 10 44.02 8.51 50.95
C ASP A 10 44.05 7.60 49.69
N VAL A 11 42.94 7.52 48.95
CA VAL A 11 42.85 6.74 47.71
C VAL A 11 42.14 7.51 46.59
N VAL A 12 42.42 7.12 45.36
CA VAL A 12 41.69 7.62 44.19
C VAL A 12 40.26 7.09 44.26
N ASN A 13 39.30 8.02 44.30
CA ASN A 13 37.89 7.75 44.18
C ASN A 13 37.40 8.24 42.81
N ILE A 14 36.87 7.33 42.01
CA ILE A 14 36.19 7.63 40.75
C ILE A 14 34.70 7.56 40.99
N ILE A 15 34.03 8.68 40.78
CA ILE A 15 32.58 8.85 40.98
C ILE A 15 31.92 8.77 39.61
N TYR A 16 30.93 7.90 39.47
CA TYR A 16 30.26 7.65 38.20
C TYR A 16 28.78 7.33 38.38
N ILE A 17 28.02 7.44 37.30
CA ILE A 17 26.65 6.94 37.21
C ILE A 17 26.72 5.56 36.54
N ASP A 18 26.15 4.53 37.16
CA ASP A 18 26.09 3.20 36.57
C ASP A 18 25.01 3.06 35.48
N ASP A 19 24.88 1.88 34.89
CA ASP A 19 23.90 1.55 33.85
C ASP A 19 22.45 1.59 34.34
N GLN A 20 22.22 1.53 35.66
CA GLN A 20 20.90 1.71 36.27
C GLN A 20 20.61 3.18 36.59
N GLY A 21 21.56 4.08 36.34
CA GLY A 21 21.42 5.50 36.61
C GLY A 21 21.75 5.86 38.04
N ASP A 22 22.35 5.01 38.86
CA ASP A 22 22.68 5.34 40.26
C ASP A 22 24.09 5.91 40.40
N LEU A 23 24.27 6.81 41.38
CA LEU A 23 25.59 7.34 41.73
C LEU A 23 26.41 6.28 42.50
N ARG A 24 27.57 5.94 41.96
CA ARG A 24 28.48 4.92 42.52
C ARG A 24 29.92 5.46 42.60
N LYS A 25 30.77 4.76 43.35
CA LYS A 25 32.22 5.02 43.43
C LYS A 25 33.04 3.77 43.14
N SER A 26 34.26 3.94 42.65
CA SER A 26 35.24 2.88 42.41
C SER A 26 36.66 3.42 42.54
N SER A 27 37.63 2.57 42.85
CA SER A 27 39.06 2.92 42.80
C SER A 27 39.67 2.86 41.39
N THR A 28 38.92 2.31 40.42
CA THR A 28 39.32 2.18 39.02
C THR A 28 38.18 2.59 38.09
N ALA A 29 38.53 3.10 36.89
CA ALA A 29 37.53 3.59 35.95
C ALA A 29 36.67 2.41 35.47
N PRO A 30 35.33 2.45 35.64
CA PRO A 30 34.48 1.38 35.17
C PRO A 30 34.47 1.33 33.64
N GLN A 31 34.30 0.13 33.07
CA GLN A 31 34.15 -0.03 31.61
C GLN A 31 32.78 0.47 31.10
N VAL A 32 31.81 0.58 32.00
CA VAL A 32 30.44 1.02 31.70
C VAL A 32 30.01 2.02 32.79
N GLY A 33 29.50 3.18 32.38
CA GLY A 33 29.04 4.24 33.27
C GLY A 33 29.55 5.62 32.86
N LEU A 34 28.84 6.67 33.28
CA LEU A 34 29.27 8.05 33.03
C LEU A 34 30.17 8.52 34.16
N LEU A 35 31.45 8.73 33.87
CA LEU A 35 32.42 9.32 34.80
C LEU A 35 32.01 10.77 35.10
N ILE A 36 31.82 11.10 36.38
CA ILE A 36 31.44 12.46 36.80
C ILE A 36 32.63 13.17 37.45
N ALA A 37 33.46 12.45 38.23
CA ALA A 37 34.61 13.04 38.90
C ALA A 37 35.69 12.01 39.27
N ARG A 38 36.93 12.49 39.40
CA ARG A 38 38.02 11.82 40.13
C ARG A 38 38.36 12.68 41.34
N ALA A 39 38.38 12.09 42.53
CA ALA A 39 38.78 12.75 43.76
C ALA A 39 39.91 11.97 44.43
N GLU A 40 40.91 12.68 44.93
CA GLU A 40 41.95 12.16 45.80
C GLU A 40 41.78 12.88 47.13
N THR A 41 41.50 12.12 48.17
CA THR A 41 41.36 12.60 49.55
C THR A 41 42.74 12.54 50.22
N SER A 42 43.04 13.51 51.09
CA SER A 42 44.22 13.44 51.96
C SER A 42 43.85 13.94 53.34
N GLY A 43 43.81 13.03 54.31
CA GLY A 43 43.59 13.35 55.72
C GLY A 43 42.16 13.74 56.11
N GLY A 44 41.13 13.13 55.49
CA GLY A 44 39.75 13.26 55.98
C GLY A 44 38.64 13.21 54.92
N SER A 45 37.42 12.87 55.37
CA SER A 45 36.22 12.83 54.53
C SER A 45 35.88 14.19 53.93
N ILE A 46 35.59 14.21 52.63
CA ILE A 46 34.84 15.30 51.99
C ILE A 46 33.41 15.26 52.56
N SER A 47 33.08 16.18 53.46
CA SER A 47 31.74 16.27 54.07
C SER A 47 30.87 17.29 53.33
N GLY A 48 29.82 16.82 52.65
CA GLY A 48 28.83 17.66 51.97
C GLY A 48 27.69 16.85 51.35
N GLN A 49 26.58 17.50 51.00
CA GLN A 49 25.53 16.89 50.18
C GLN A 49 26.03 16.87 48.73
N ILE A 50 26.13 15.69 48.13
CA ILE A 50 26.44 15.57 46.71
C ILE A 50 25.16 15.85 45.93
N GLU A 51 25.18 16.90 45.12
CA GLU A 51 24.09 17.20 44.21
C GLU A 51 24.09 16.19 43.06
N ASP A 52 22.93 15.57 42.85
CA ASP A 52 22.72 14.68 41.73
C ASP A 52 22.69 15.49 40.43
N LEU A 53 23.72 15.35 39.60
CA LEU A 53 23.81 16.02 38.30
C LEU A 53 23.10 15.25 37.18
N ARG A 54 22.47 14.09 37.46
CA ARG A 54 21.67 13.35 36.45
C ARG A 54 20.62 14.24 35.76
N PRO A 55 19.90 15.14 36.44
CA PRO A 55 18.98 16.07 35.77
C PRO A 55 19.69 16.98 34.75
N ASN A 56 20.91 17.42 35.03
CA ASN A 56 21.70 18.27 34.14
C ASN A 56 22.26 17.49 32.94
N VAL A 57 22.72 16.26 33.16
CA VAL A 57 23.14 15.34 32.08
C VAL A 57 21.94 14.98 31.20
N ASN A 58 20.78 14.68 31.79
CA ASN A 58 19.54 14.42 31.06
C ASN A 58 19.13 15.64 30.24
N MET A 59 19.28 16.87 30.76
CA MET A 59 19.04 18.09 29.98
C MET A 59 19.98 18.27 28.79
N LEU A 60 21.21 17.75 28.84
CA LEU A 60 22.18 17.82 27.74
C LEU A 60 22.02 16.68 26.72
N VAL A 61 21.66 15.49 27.21
CA VAL A 61 21.51 14.27 26.39
C VAL A 61 20.13 14.20 25.76
N GLN A 62 19.08 14.66 26.42
CA GLN A 62 17.73 14.61 25.84
C GLN A 62 17.55 15.35 24.52
N PRO A 63 18.09 16.55 24.31
CA PRO A 63 18.01 17.16 22.99
C PRO A 63 18.73 16.32 21.92
N LEU A 64 19.79 15.57 22.26
CA LEU A 64 20.43 14.64 21.32
C LEU A 64 19.55 13.42 21.04
N VAL A 65 18.94 12.81 22.07
CA VAL A 65 18.01 11.67 21.93
C VAL A 65 16.76 12.07 21.13
N ASP A 66 16.20 13.25 21.40
CA ASP A 66 15.07 13.83 20.68
C ASP A 66 15.44 14.15 19.22
N ASN A 67 16.65 14.66 18.99
CA ASN A 67 17.16 14.93 17.63
C ASN A 67 17.41 13.64 16.84
N VAL A 68 17.86 12.55 17.47
CA VAL A 68 17.99 11.24 16.81
C VAL A 68 16.60 10.66 16.51
N GLY A 69 15.63 10.84 17.40
CA GLY A 69 14.21 10.54 17.15
C GLY A 69 13.58 11.35 16.02
N SER A 70 14.22 12.47 15.62
CA SER A 70 13.81 13.28 14.48
C SER A 70 14.36 12.81 13.13
N ILE A 71 15.40 11.96 13.10
CA ILE A 71 16.02 11.52 11.83
C ILE A 71 15.08 10.60 11.05
N ILE A 72 14.42 9.70 11.77
CA ILE A 72 13.38 8.81 11.22
C ILE A 72 12.16 8.90 12.16
N PRO A 73 11.11 9.64 11.75
CA PRO A 73 9.89 9.75 12.53
C PRO A 73 9.32 8.38 12.93
N LYS A 74 8.72 8.32 14.12
CA LYS A 74 7.88 7.17 14.49
C LYS A 74 6.77 7.03 13.46
N SER A 75 6.48 5.80 13.03
CA SER A 75 5.63 5.42 11.87
C SER A 75 6.25 5.53 10.47
N SER A 76 7.52 5.89 10.33
CA SER A 76 8.21 5.73 9.04
C SER A 76 8.28 4.26 8.63
N ILE A 77 8.08 4.05 7.34
CA ILE A 77 8.19 2.73 6.70
C ILE A 77 9.36 2.79 5.74
N VAL A 78 10.21 1.77 5.80
CA VAL A 78 11.34 1.61 4.89
C VAL A 78 11.29 0.21 4.30
N VAL A 79 11.68 0.08 3.04
CA VAL A 79 11.88 -1.23 2.43
C VAL A 79 13.14 -1.85 3.01
N PHE A 80 13.03 -3.07 3.53
CA PHE A 80 14.11 -3.76 4.21
C PHE A 80 14.42 -5.09 3.51
N GLY A 81 15.68 -5.30 3.16
CA GLY A 81 16.13 -6.50 2.44
C GLY A 81 16.50 -7.69 3.33
N GLY A 82 16.49 -7.53 4.65
CA GLY A 82 16.82 -8.60 5.60
C GLY A 82 15.61 -9.41 6.05
N ALA A 83 15.85 -10.63 6.53
CA ALA A 83 14.80 -11.54 7.01
C ALA A 83 14.37 -11.29 8.47
N VAL A 84 15.18 -10.57 9.26
CA VAL A 84 14.93 -10.30 10.68
C VAL A 84 14.88 -8.81 10.91
N ALA A 85 13.80 -8.32 11.52
CA ALA A 85 13.64 -6.90 11.81
C ALA A 85 14.78 -6.42 12.75
N PRO A 86 15.47 -5.31 12.41
CA PRO A 86 16.46 -4.73 13.30
C PRO A 86 15.85 -4.28 14.63
N ASN A 87 16.68 -4.12 15.66
CA ASN A 87 16.23 -3.59 16.95
C ASN A 87 15.51 -2.24 16.78
N GLY A 88 14.33 -2.12 17.40
CA GLY A 88 13.48 -0.92 17.31
C GLY A 88 12.59 -0.84 16.07
N TRP A 89 12.61 -1.87 15.19
CA TRP A 89 11.76 -1.97 14.01
C TRP A 89 10.80 -3.15 14.11
N LEU A 90 9.65 -3.01 13.46
CA LEU A 90 8.65 -4.06 13.30
C LEU A 90 8.37 -4.24 11.81
N PHE A 91 8.08 -5.48 11.40
CA PHE A 91 7.59 -5.73 10.06
C PHE A 91 6.17 -5.18 9.87
N CYS A 92 5.87 -4.70 8.67
CA CYS A 92 4.52 -4.31 8.27
C CYS A 92 3.77 -5.54 7.73
N ASP A 93 3.37 -6.44 8.63
CA ASP A 93 2.73 -7.73 8.32
C ASP A 93 1.29 -7.87 8.87
N GLY A 94 0.73 -6.78 9.41
CA GLY A 94 -0.59 -6.77 10.02
C GLY A 94 -0.65 -7.27 11.47
N THR A 95 0.48 -7.61 12.09
CA THR A 95 0.52 -8.15 13.46
C THR A 95 -0.07 -7.16 14.49
N PRO A 96 -0.91 -7.63 15.43
CA PRO A 96 -1.43 -6.78 16.51
C PRO A 96 -0.39 -6.60 17.63
N TYR A 97 -0.29 -5.38 18.16
CA TYR A 97 0.62 -5.00 19.25
C TYR A 97 -0.12 -4.24 20.36
N ASP A 98 0.44 -4.32 21.57
CA ASP A 98 -0.11 -3.65 22.74
C ASP A 98 0.29 -2.16 22.77
N PRO A 99 -0.68 -1.22 22.87
CA PRO A 99 -0.41 0.21 23.04
C PRO A 99 0.51 0.54 24.21
N SER A 100 0.47 -0.23 25.29
CA SER A 100 1.33 -0.04 26.48
C SER A 100 2.79 -0.40 26.23
N THR A 101 3.04 -1.39 25.35
CA THR A 101 4.40 -1.80 24.97
C THR A 101 4.98 -0.87 23.91
N TYR A 102 4.15 -0.36 22.99
CA TYR A 102 4.58 0.52 21.89
C TYR A 102 3.82 1.86 21.87
N PRO A 103 3.89 2.67 22.93
CA PRO A 103 3.05 3.87 23.08
C PRO A 103 3.34 4.96 22.04
N GLN A 104 4.61 5.12 21.65
CA GLN A 104 5.00 6.08 20.62
C GLN A 104 4.50 5.69 19.22
N LEU A 105 4.49 4.39 18.90
CA LEU A 105 3.96 3.90 17.63
C LEU A 105 2.44 4.02 17.60
N PHE A 106 1.76 3.63 18.69
CA PHE A 106 0.33 3.77 18.81
C PHE A 106 -0.13 5.23 18.71
N SER A 107 0.59 6.17 19.34
CA SER A 107 0.33 7.61 19.19
C SER A 107 0.42 8.08 17.73
N ALA A 108 1.31 7.48 16.94
CA ALA A 108 1.50 7.84 15.54
C ALA A 108 0.44 7.23 14.59
N ILE A 109 0.09 5.95 14.75
CA ILE A 109 -0.80 5.24 13.79
C ILE A 109 -2.20 4.96 14.31
N GLY A 110 -2.39 4.93 15.63
CA GLY A 110 -3.64 4.54 16.30
C GLY A 110 -4.17 3.20 15.81
N TYR A 111 -5.48 3.08 15.72
CA TYR A 111 -6.17 1.92 15.13
C TYR A 111 -6.37 2.03 13.61
N GLY A 112 -5.63 2.94 12.94
CA GLY A 112 -5.84 3.25 11.53
C GLY A 112 -5.66 2.07 10.58
N PHE A 113 -4.91 1.03 10.97
CA PHE A 113 -4.69 -0.18 10.17
C PHE A 113 -5.41 -1.40 10.73
N GLY A 114 -6.39 -1.18 11.61
CA GLY A 114 -7.19 -2.20 12.25
C GLY A 114 -6.85 -2.40 13.73
N GLN A 115 -7.71 -3.17 14.40
CA GLN A 115 -7.62 -3.46 15.83
C GLN A 115 -8.08 -4.89 16.13
N VAL A 116 -7.59 -5.46 17.23
CA VAL A 116 -8.05 -6.73 17.80
C VAL A 116 -8.17 -6.55 19.32
N GLY A 117 -9.40 -6.42 19.82
CA GLY A 117 -9.60 -6.03 21.22
C GLY A 117 -8.98 -4.65 21.48
N SER A 118 -8.06 -4.57 22.46
CA SER A 118 -7.29 -3.36 22.78
C SER A 118 -5.97 -3.24 22.00
N LEU A 119 -5.64 -4.21 21.15
CA LEU A 119 -4.39 -4.22 20.40
C LEU A 119 -4.57 -3.47 19.07
N PHE A 120 -3.57 -2.66 18.71
CA PHE A 120 -3.53 -1.97 17.42
C PHE A 120 -2.72 -2.77 16.42
N ARG A 121 -3.09 -2.73 15.14
CA ARG A 121 -2.34 -3.42 14.08
C ARG A 121 -1.34 -2.47 13.41
N VAL A 122 -0.16 -3.00 13.09
CA VAL A 122 0.70 -2.39 12.08
C VAL A 122 0.07 -2.57 10.69
N PRO A 123 0.45 -1.76 9.67
CA PRO A 123 0.02 -2.00 8.30
C PRO A 123 0.42 -3.40 7.82
N ASP A 124 -0.38 -4.04 6.97
CA ASP A 124 0.04 -5.23 6.21
C ASP A 124 0.44 -4.81 4.79
N MET A 125 1.74 -4.82 4.51
CA MET A 125 2.32 -4.42 3.23
C MET A 125 2.75 -5.59 2.35
N ARG A 126 2.51 -6.83 2.78
CA ARG A 126 2.81 -7.99 1.94
C ARG A 126 1.97 -7.92 0.66
N ASP A 127 2.65 -8.03 -0.47
CA ASP A 127 2.10 -7.93 -1.84
C ASP A 127 1.33 -6.64 -2.15
N ARG A 128 1.59 -5.54 -1.41
CA ARG A 128 0.86 -4.28 -1.55
C ARG A 128 1.77 -3.07 -1.72
N SER A 129 1.36 -2.17 -2.59
CA SER A 129 2.04 -0.88 -2.79
C SER A 129 1.46 0.22 -1.89
N PRO A 130 2.27 1.15 -1.40
CA PRO A 130 1.75 2.32 -0.71
C PRO A 130 1.05 3.25 -1.71
N VAL A 131 -0.07 3.84 -1.30
CA VAL A 131 -0.70 4.96 -2.02
C VAL A 131 -0.88 6.14 -1.07
N GLY A 132 -0.71 7.35 -1.60
CA GLY A 132 -1.01 8.57 -0.86
C GLY A 132 -2.52 8.66 -0.59
N ALA A 133 -2.87 8.82 0.68
CA ALA A 133 -4.23 9.12 1.09
C ALA A 133 -4.60 10.53 0.62
N GLY A 134 -5.83 10.69 0.14
CA GLY A 134 -6.35 11.92 -0.43
C GLY A 134 -7.84 11.78 -0.68
N ILE A 135 -8.38 12.50 -1.66
CA ILE A 135 -9.84 12.53 -1.92
C ILE A 135 -10.42 11.14 -2.20
N SER A 136 -9.68 10.27 -2.88
CA SER A 136 -10.16 8.94 -3.32
C SER A 136 -9.77 7.79 -2.41
N PHE A 137 -8.83 8.00 -1.46
CA PHE A 137 -8.28 6.94 -0.62
C PHE A 137 -8.06 7.46 0.78
N ASP A 138 -8.71 6.88 1.77
CA ASP A 138 -8.46 7.20 3.17
C ASP A 138 -7.22 6.46 3.68
N ARG A 139 -6.57 7.04 4.70
CA ARG A 139 -5.49 6.37 5.44
C ARG A 139 -6.01 5.06 6.04
N GLY A 140 -5.28 3.97 5.85
CA GLY A 140 -5.66 2.65 6.32
C GLY A 140 -6.58 1.88 5.39
N THR A 141 -6.97 2.46 4.25
CA THR A 141 -7.79 1.76 3.25
C THR A 141 -6.96 0.76 2.48
N PHE A 142 -7.48 -0.47 2.38
CA PHE A 142 -6.94 -1.53 1.53
C PHE A 142 -7.79 -1.64 0.26
N GLY A 143 -7.16 -1.93 -0.87
CA GLY A 143 -7.89 -2.16 -2.12
C GLY A 143 -7.01 -2.67 -3.24
N GLY A 144 -7.54 -2.67 -4.47
CA GLY A 144 -6.88 -3.24 -5.64
C GLY A 144 -7.06 -4.76 -5.75
N SER A 145 -6.54 -5.32 -6.83
CA SER A 145 -6.57 -6.77 -7.08
C SER A 145 -5.20 -7.28 -7.52
N ALA A 146 -4.79 -8.44 -7.01
CA ALA A 146 -3.58 -9.12 -7.46
C ALA A 146 -3.75 -9.70 -8.88
N THR A 147 -4.99 -9.99 -9.27
CA THR A 147 -5.34 -10.53 -10.59
C THR A 147 -6.62 -9.87 -11.11
N THR A 148 -6.60 -9.41 -12.36
CA THR A 148 -7.78 -8.84 -13.03
C THR A 148 -8.21 -9.77 -14.16
N SER A 149 -9.43 -10.31 -14.07
CA SER A 149 -10.02 -11.10 -15.15
C SER A 149 -10.87 -10.21 -16.06
N LEU A 150 -10.75 -10.42 -17.37
CA LEU A 150 -11.56 -9.74 -18.37
C LEU A 150 -12.76 -10.62 -18.76
N SER A 151 -13.94 -10.02 -18.84
CA SER A 151 -15.08 -10.62 -19.54
C SER A 151 -15.18 -10.04 -20.96
N VAL A 152 -16.05 -10.63 -21.79
CA VAL A 152 -16.37 -10.10 -23.12
C VAL A 152 -16.85 -8.65 -23.05
N ASP A 153 -17.59 -8.28 -22.00
CA ASP A 153 -18.07 -6.90 -21.79
C ASP A 153 -16.94 -5.90 -21.62
N ASN A 154 -15.77 -6.33 -21.12
CA ASN A 154 -14.62 -5.45 -20.96
C ASN A 154 -13.88 -5.18 -22.27
N MET A 155 -14.17 -5.92 -23.34
CA MET A 155 -13.60 -5.66 -24.66
C MET A 155 -14.36 -4.51 -25.33
N PRO A 156 -13.69 -3.66 -26.12
CA PRO A 156 -14.36 -2.67 -26.95
C PRO A 156 -15.45 -3.31 -27.80
N ALA A 157 -16.54 -2.57 -27.98
CA ALA A 157 -17.60 -2.92 -28.91
C ALA A 157 -17.03 -3.17 -30.31
N HIS A 158 -17.13 -4.41 -30.80
CA HIS A 158 -16.73 -4.78 -32.15
C HIS A 158 -17.72 -5.75 -32.81
N SER A 159 -17.75 -5.75 -34.13
CA SER A 159 -18.48 -6.74 -34.95
C SER A 159 -17.61 -7.19 -36.11
N HIS A 160 -17.95 -8.36 -36.67
CA HIS A 160 -17.31 -8.88 -37.87
C HIS A 160 -18.31 -8.84 -39.02
N ASN A 161 -17.86 -8.53 -40.23
CA ASN A 161 -18.71 -8.65 -41.41
C ASN A 161 -18.79 -10.11 -41.86
N VAL A 162 -19.97 -10.57 -42.28
CA VAL A 162 -20.13 -11.87 -42.95
C VAL A 162 -20.27 -11.61 -44.43
N ILE A 163 -19.41 -12.25 -45.22
CA ILE A 163 -19.52 -12.29 -46.67
C ILE A 163 -20.00 -13.69 -47.03
N ASP A 164 -21.23 -13.80 -47.55
CA ASP A 164 -21.76 -15.02 -48.14
C ASP A 164 -21.57 -14.94 -49.67
N PRO A 165 -20.54 -15.61 -50.25
CA PRO A 165 -20.24 -15.54 -51.68
C PRO A 165 -21.29 -16.24 -52.56
N GLY A 166 -22.36 -16.80 -51.97
CA GLY A 166 -23.52 -17.33 -52.66
C GLY A 166 -23.95 -18.67 -52.08
N HIS A 167 -25.19 -18.75 -51.60
CA HIS A 167 -25.85 -20.00 -51.30
C HIS A 167 -26.96 -20.29 -52.33
N THR A 168 -27.26 -21.57 -52.53
CA THR A 168 -28.33 -22.01 -53.44
C THR A 168 -29.42 -22.70 -52.64
N HIS A 169 -30.67 -22.44 -52.98
CA HIS A 169 -31.80 -23.23 -52.49
C HIS A 169 -32.12 -24.30 -53.54
N SER A 170 -32.19 -25.55 -53.11
CA SER A 170 -32.67 -26.66 -53.96
C SER A 170 -34.06 -27.06 -53.52
N MET A 171 -34.97 -27.23 -54.48
CA MET A 171 -36.27 -27.82 -54.24
C MET A 171 -36.28 -29.22 -54.85
N ASN A 172 -36.39 -30.24 -54.00
CA ASN A 172 -36.58 -31.62 -54.46
C ASN A 172 -38.03 -31.81 -54.91
N HIS A 173 -38.20 -32.13 -56.19
CA HIS A 173 -39.49 -32.53 -56.75
C HIS A 173 -39.57 -34.06 -56.74
N GLY A 174 -40.70 -34.61 -56.34
CA GLY A 174 -40.92 -36.06 -56.27
C GLY A 174 -40.95 -36.73 -57.65
N PRO A 175 -40.87 -38.07 -57.73
CA PRO A 175 -40.91 -38.78 -59.01
C PRO A 175 -42.21 -38.48 -59.77
N GLY A 176 -42.10 -37.93 -60.99
CA GLY A 176 -43.23 -37.56 -61.86
C GLY A 176 -43.57 -36.06 -61.90
N GLN A 177 -42.83 -35.20 -61.21
CA GLN A 177 -42.96 -33.73 -61.33
C GLN A 177 -41.98 -33.16 -62.37
N HIS A 178 -42.51 -32.37 -63.30
CA HIS A 178 -41.75 -31.82 -64.42
C HIS A 178 -40.92 -30.62 -63.93
N SER A 179 -39.59 -30.73 -63.95
CA SER A 179 -38.70 -29.60 -63.63
C SER A 179 -38.71 -28.59 -64.78
N ALA A 180 -39.46 -27.50 -64.62
CA ALA A 180 -39.32 -26.36 -65.50
C ALA A 180 -38.08 -25.57 -65.07
N VAL A 181 -37.01 -25.66 -65.85
CA VAL A 181 -35.87 -24.74 -65.72
C VAL A 181 -36.33 -23.40 -66.30
N ALA A 182 -36.86 -22.51 -65.45
CA ALA A 182 -36.99 -21.12 -65.81
C ALA A 182 -35.56 -20.54 -65.90
N LEU A 183 -35.10 -20.24 -67.11
CA LEU A 183 -33.90 -19.43 -67.32
C LEU A 183 -34.25 -18.00 -66.91
N ASP A 184 -34.11 -17.69 -65.62
CA ASP A 184 -34.33 -16.37 -65.07
C ASP A 184 -33.04 -15.53 -65.22
N TYR A 185 -33.07 -14.54 -66.11
CA TYR A 185 -32.05 -13.49 -66.16
C TYR A 185 -32.38 -12.46 -65.07
N HIS A 186 -31.96 -12.75 -63.84
CA HIS A 186 -32.20 -11.86 -62.70
C HIS A 186 -31.44 -10.53 -62.86
N ASN A 187 -32.13 -9.49 -63.29
CA ASN A 187 -31.78 -8.12 -62.87
C ASN A 187 -32.69 -7.80 -61.68
N ALA A 188 -32.11 -7.82 -60.48
CA ALA A 188 -32.83 -7.65 -59.22
C ALA A 188 -33.47 -6.25 -59.14
N GLY A 189 -34.77 -6.18 -59.40
CA GLY A 189 -35.53 -4.95 -59.23
C GLY A 189 -36.96 -5.13 -59.73
N ASN A 190 -37.87 -5.33 -58.78
CA ASN A 190 -39.33 -5.46 -58.92
C ASN A 190 -39.86 -6.79 -59.46
N GLY A 191 -40.70 -7.41 -58.61
CA GLY A 191 -41.37 -8.67 -58.85
C GLY A 191 -42.12 -8.71 -60.19
N VAL A 192 -42.03 -9.86 -60.84
CA VAL A 192 -42.71 -10.14 -62.09
C VAL A 192 -43.47 -11.44 -61.91
N ASP A 193 -44.80 -11.39 -62.05
CA ASP A 193 -45.62 -12.59 -62.16
C ASP A 193 -45.31 -13.28 -63.49
N ALA A 194 -44.64 -14.42 -63.43
CA ALA A 194 -44.38 -15.25 -64.60
C ALA A 194 -45.69 -15.90 -65.07
N TYR A 195 -46.38 -15.26 -66.01
CA TYR A 195 -47.54 -15.84 -66.67
C TYR A 195 -47.10 -16.82 -67.76
N VAL A 196 -47.22 -18.13 -67.48
CA VAL A 196 -47.02 -19.19 -68.48
C VAL A 196 -48.39 -19.61 -69.02
N PRO A 197 -48.69 -19.45 -70.32
CA PRO A 197 -49.97 -19.86 -70.86
C PRO A 197 -49.97 -21.37 -71.10
N GLN A 198 -50.93 -22.04 -70.46
CA GLN A 198 -51.72 -23.19 -70.96
C GLN A 198 -51.76 -24.41 -70.01
N TRP A 199 -53.01 -24.79 -69.68
CA TRP A 199 -53.48 -25.94 -68.88
C TRP A 199 -53.27 -25.88 -67.37
N GLY A 200 -54.31 -25.44 -66.65
CA GLY A 200 -54.44 -25.68 -65.20
C GLY A 200 -53.38 -24.99 -64.36
N GLY A 201 -53.38 -23.66 -64.36
CA GLY A 201 -52.46 -22.87 -63.55
C GLY A 201 -52.56 -23.24 -62.08
N HIS A 202 -51.48 -23.76 -61.52
CA HIS A 202 -51.29 -23.88 -60.09
C HIS A 202 -50.10 -22.99 -59.71
N ALA A 203 -50.27 -22.20 -58.67
CA ALA A 203 -49.23 -21.33 -58.16
C ALA A 203 -48.40 -22.08 -57.11
N HIS A 204 -47.08 -21.95 -57.18
CA HIS A 204 -46.19 -22.36 -56.11
C HIS A 204 -45.84 -21.13 -55.27
N THR A 205 -46.26 -21.13 -54.01
CA THR A 205 -45.79 -20.13 -53.04
C THR A 205 -44.43 -20.57 -52.54
N ILE A 206 -43.37 -19.93 -53.02
CA ILE A 206 -42.02 -20.12 -52.50
C ILE A 206 -41.90 -19.30 -51.21
N TYR A 207 -41.85 -19.98 -50.06
CA TYR A 207 -41.51 -19.33 -48.79
C TYR A 207 -39.99 -19.25 -48.69
N ALA A 208 -39.41 -18.15 -49.18
CA ALA A 208 -38.04 -17.81 -48.83
C ALA A 208 -38.02 -17.35 -47.36
N SER A 209 -37.84 -18.29 -46.44
CA SER A 209 -37.41 -17.94 -45.09
C SER A 209 -35.95 -17.58 -45.18
N GLY A 210 -35.62 -16.28 -45.19
CA GLY A 210 -34.25 -15.86 -44.94
C GLY A 210 -33.76 -16.54 -43.66
N VAL A 211 -32.63 -17.24 -43.71
CA VAL A 211 -31.95 -17.63 -42.47
C VAL A 211 -31.39 -16.32 -41.93
N GLY A 212 -32.08 -15.74 -40.95
CA GLY A 212 -31.70 -14.45 -40.37
C GLY A 212 -30.33 -14.55 -39.73
N ILE A 213 -29.28 -14.19 -40.46
CA ILE A 213 -27.95 -13.98 -39.90
C ILE A 213 -27.97 -12.58 -39.28
N SER A 214 -28.22 -12.51 -37.97
CA SER A 214 -28.07 -11.28 -37.20
C SER A 214 -26.61 -11.14 -36.75
N LEU A 215 -25.95 -10.06 -37.18
CA LEU A 215 -24.65 -9.65 -36.68
C LEU A 215 -24.87 -8.55 -35.65
N GLU A 216 -24.65 -8.89 -34.39
CA GLU A 216 -24.67 -7.91 -33.31
C GLU A 216 -23.24 -7.59 -32.87
N ASN A 217 -23.10 -6.39 -32.32
CA ASN A 217 -21.85 -5.98 -31.74
C ASN A 217 -21.59 -6.76 -30.44
N THR A 218 -20.39 -7.31 -30.31
CA THR A 218 -19.93 -8.02 -29.12
C THR A 218 -19.01 -7.13 -28.28
N GLY A 219 -19.13 -7.24 -26.96
CA GLY A 219 -18.43 -6.37 -26.01
C GLY A 219 -19.08 -5.00 -25.85
N SER A 220 -18.83 -4.35 -24.71
CA SER A 220 -19.41 -3.05 -24.37
C SER A 220 -18.36 -2.00 -24.01
N GLY A 221 -17.09 -2.38 -23.93
CA GLY A 221 -15.99 -1.50 -23.51
C GLY A 221 -16.09 -1.10 -22.03
N THR A 222 -16.77 -1.91 -21.19
CA THR A 222 -16.92 -1.61 -19.78
C THR A 222 -15.54 -1.57 -19.10
N PRO A 223 -15.17 -0.48 -18.41
CA PRO A 223 -13.86 -0.37 -17.78
C PRO A 223 -13.60 -1.49 -16.76
N VAL A 224 -12.36 -1.93 -16.70
CA VAL A 224 -11.89 -2.87 -15.67
C VAL A 224 -10.85 -2.18 -14.78
N SER A 225 -10.88 -2.47 -13.48
CA SER A 225 -9.84 -2.00 -12.57
C SER A 225 -8.54 -2.79 -12.78
N VAL A 226 -7.45 -2.08 -13.04
CA VAL A 226 -6.09 -2.63 -13.21
C VAL A 226 -5.16 -2.21 -12.07
N ARG A 227 -5.73 -1.75 -10.94
CA ARG A 227 -4.93 -1.28 -9.82
C ARG A 227 -4.44 -2.45 -8.98
N ASN A 228 -3.11 -2.56 -8.86
CA ASN A 228 -2.46 -3.51 -7.97
C ASN A 228 -2.92 -3.34 -6.51
N PRO A 229 -2.78 -4.37 -5.66
CA PRO A 229 -3.12 -4.27 -4.26
C PRO A 229 -2.39 -3.12 -3.57
N TYR A 230 -3.10 -2.37 -2.74
CA TYR A 230 -2.53 -1.18 -2.10
C TYR A 230 -3.00 -0.98 -0.66
N VAL A 231 -2.25 -0.13 0.05
CA VAL A 231 -2.61 0.42 1.37
C VAL A 231 -2.47 1.94 1.36
N GLY A 232 -3.48 2.65 1.84
CA GLY A 232 -3.48 4.11 1.97
C GLY A 232 -2.66 4.61 3.16
N PHE A 233 -1.72 5.52 2.90
CA PHE A 233 -0.89 6.18 3.92
C PHE A 233 -1.11 7.69 3.92
N ALA A 234 -1.04 8.32 5.09
CA ALA A 234 -1.20 9.77 5.17
C ALA A 234 -0.13 10.50 4.33
N GLU A 235 -0.56 11.47 3.54
CA GLU A 235 0.32 12.47 2.95
C GLU A 235 0.71 13.48 4.05
N LYS A 236 1.74 13.17 4.84
CA LYS A 236 2.37 14.16 5.74
C LYS A 236 3.69 14.61 5.15
N VAL A 237 3.69 15.78 4.52
CA VAL A 237 4.92 16.53 4.25
C VAL A 237 5.40 17.10 5.59
N SER A 238 6.59 16.71 6.06
CA SER A 238 7.16 17.31 7.27
C SER A 238 7.40 18.81 7.03
N PRO A 239 6.77 19.73 7.79
CA PRO A 239 7.01 21.15 7.62
C PRO A 239 8.40 21.61 8.10
N LYS A 240 9.27 20.70 8.59
CA LYS A 240 10.54 21.04 9.25
C LYS A 240 11.81 20.73 8.44
N PHE A 241 11.71 20.40 7.16
CA PHE A 241 12.88 20.39 6.25
C PHE A 241 13.22 21.83 5.78
N MET A 242 13.38 22.77 6.73
CA MET A 242 14.11 24.02 6.47
C MET A 242 15.43 23.94 7.24
N PRO A 243 16.58 24.03 6.55
CA PRO A 243 17.87 23.74 7.14
C PRO A 243 18.19 24.67 8.30
N LEU A 244 18.78 24.06 9.33
CA LEU A 244 19.29 24.59 10.58
C LEU A 244 20.47 25.57 10.37
N LEU A 245 20.33 26.62 9.55
CA LEU A 245 21.43 27.54 9.20
C LEU A 245 21.19 29.04 9.47
N THR A 246 20.13 29.43 10.19
CA THR A 246 19.83 30.87 10.40
C THR A 246 19.67 31.31 11.85
N LYS A 247 20.26 30.60 12.83
CA LYS A 247 20.19 31.00 14.25
C LYS A 247 21.54 31.29 14.94
N ASN A 248 22.57 31.71 14.22
CA ASN A 248 23.84 32.15 14.83
C ASN A 248 24.40 33.51 14.33
N PHE A 249 23.61 34.31 13.63
CA PHE A 249 23.95 35.71 13.38
C PHE A 249 22.72 36.56 13.69
N LEU A 250 22.90 37.65 14.46
CA LEU A 250 21.90 38.61 14.94
C LEU A 250 21.37 38.40 16.37
N THR A 251 22.26 38.45 17.36
CA THR A 251 22.02 39.22 18.58
C THR A 251 23.35 39.82 19.07
N ASN A 252 23.69 40.99 18.52
CA ASN A 252 24.61 41.94 19.13
C ASN A 252 24.19 43.35 18.64
N GLN A 253 23.12 43.84 19.26
CA GLN A 253 22.71 45.25 19.37
C GLN A 253 21.95 45.33 20.70
#